data_AF-A0A7V5A1R8-F1
#
_entry.id   AF-A0A7V5A1R8-F1
#
_cell.length_a   1.000
_cell.length_b   1.000
_cell.length_c   1.000
_cell.angle_alpha   90.00
_cell.angle_beta   90.00
_cell.angle_gamma   90.00
#
_symmetry.space_group_name_H-M   'P 1'
#
loop_
_entity.id
_entity.type
_entity.pdbx_description
1 polymer ?
#
loop_
_entity_poly.entity_id
_entity_poly.type
_entity_poly.pdbx_seq_one_letter_code
_entity_poly.pdbx_strand_id
1 'polypeptide(L)'
;TEGNPTTDPFQAEYLTPFGGAKGYGIAVMVEALTGLLIGGVFGPHLNRMYEDLDSYRDLSNFILVIDPAVYDPSGGFLDRTQRMIEEVHAIPPASGFKRVMVPGEIETRIMEQYQREGIPVPAAVYQYLLQGD
;
A
#
# COMPACT_ATOMS: atom_id res chain seq x y z
N THR A 1 -6.02 24.72 5.55
CA THR A 1 -4.76 24.95 6.30
C THR A 1 -4.94 25.07 7.81
N GLU A 2 -6.14 25.35 8.33
CA GLU A 2 -6.43 25.45 9.77
C GLU A 2 -6.46 24.10 10.53
N GLY A 3 -6.24 22.97 9.83
CA GLY A 3 -6.29 21.62 10.42
C GLY A 3 -7.69 21.03 10.60
N ASN A 4 -8.73 21.73 10.13
CA ASN A 4 -10.11 21.25 10.18
C ASN A 4 -10.39 20.18 9.10
N PRO A 5 -11.16 19.11 9.40
CA PRO A 5 -11.61 18.15 8.39
C PRO A 5 -12.46 18.82 7.31
N THR A 6 -12.37 18.31 6.07
CA THR A 6 -13.22 18.76 4.96
C THR A 6 -13.73 17.58 4.14
N THR A 7 -14.91 17.75 3.56
CA THR A 7 -15.50 16.83 2.56
C THR A 7 -15.44 17.41 1.15
N ASP A 8 -14.94 18.64 0.99
CA ASP A 8 -14.68 19.25 -0.31
C ASP A 8 -13.27 18.88 -0.77
N PRO A 9 -13.13 18.09 -1.85
CA PRO A 9 -11.81 17.67 -2.34
C PRO A 9 -10.93 18.84 -2.79
N PHE A 10 -11.52 20.00 -3.16
CA PHE A 10 -10.76 21.19 -3.56
C PHE A 10 -10.23 21.99 -2.36
N GLN A 11 -10.65 21.67 -1.14
CA GLN A 11 -10.15 22.29 0.09
C GLN A 11 -9.18 21.39 0.86
N ALA A 12 -8.91 20.19 0.35
CA ALA A 12 -8.02 19.22 1.00
C ALA A 12 -6.55 19.63 0.83
N GLU A 13 -5.93 20.08 1.92
CA GLU A 13 -4.52 20.50 1.95
C GLU A 13 -3.57 19.38 2.42
N TYR A 14 -4.03 18.54 3.35
CA TYR A 14 -3.24 17.45 3.93
C TYR A 14 -4.13 16.22 4.11
N LEU A 15 -3.51 15.04 3.97
CA LEU A 15 -4.17 13.77 4.29
C LEU A 15 -4.08 13.50 5.79
N THR A 16 -5.13 12.88 6.35
CA THR A 16 -5.12 12.44 7.74
C THR A 16 -4.57 11.01 7.85
N PRO A 17 -3.86 10.69 8.95
CA PRO A 17 -3.39 9.33 9.18
C PRO A 17 -4.57 8.40 9.49
N PHE A 18 -4.54 7.17 8.94
CA PHE A 18 -5.59 6.19 9.19
C PHE A 18 -5.68 5.86 10.68
N GLY A 19 -6.88 5.79 11.25
CA GLY A 19 -7.05 5.49 12.67
C GLY A 19 -6.35 6.49 13.62
N GLY A 20 -6.11 7.73 13.16
CA GLY A 20 -5.56 8.81 13.96
C GLY A 20 -4.15 8.53 14.46
N ALA A 21 -3.96 8.57 15.79
CA ALA A 21 -2.65 8.39 16.42
C ALA A 21 -1.95 7.07 16.05
N LYS A 22 -2.72 6.00 15.76
CA LYS A 22 -2.14 4.71 15.36
C LYS A 22 -1.52 4.77 13.96
N GLY A 23 -2.21 5.34 12.97
CA GLY A 23 -1.66 5.53 11.64
C GLY A 23 -0.49 6.50 11.63
N TYR A 24 -0.52 7.53 12.48
CA TYR A 24 0.62 8.42 12.66
C TYR A 24 1.84 7.68 13.19
N GLY A 25 1.68 6.83 14.22
CA GLY A 25 2.77 6.00 14.74
C GLY A 25 3.36 5.06 13.67
N ILE A 26 2.52 4.49 12.81
CA ILE A 26 2.98 3.66 11.68
C ILE A 26 3.74 4.51 10.65
N ALA A 27 3.27 5.71 10.32
CA ALA A 27 3.98 6.62 9.42
C ALA A 27 5.37 7.00 9.97
N VAL A 28 5.47 7.30 11.27
CA VAL A 28 6.75 7.58 11.94
C VAL A 28 7.68 6.37 11.91
N MET A 29 7.17 5.15 12.09
CA MET A 29 7.96 3.92 11.97
C MET A 29 8.51 3.75 10.54
N VAL A 30 7.69 3.98 9.51
CA VAL A 30 8.14 3.93 8.11
C VAL A 30 9.25 4.95 7.87
N GLU A 31 9.09 6.18 8.36
CA GLU A 31 10.10 7.25 8.27
C GLU A 31 11.41 6.86 8.96
N ALA A 32 11.33 6.28 10.14
CA ALA A 32 12.51 5.84 10.88
C ALA A 32 13.27 4.72 10.16
N LEU A 33 12.56 3.77 9.54
CA LEU A 33 13.17 2.67 8.79
C LEU A 33 13.74 3.10 7.44
N THR A 34 13.14 4.10 6.79
CA THR A 34 13.50 4.51 5.43
C THR A 34 14.43 5.73 5.41
N GLY A 35 14.05 6.83 6.05
CA GLY A 35 14.86 8.04 6.13
C GLY A 35 16.01 7.90 7.13
N LEU A 36 15.69 7.60 8.39
CA LEU A 36 16.70 7.68 9.46
C LEU A 36 17.69 6.51 9.45
N LEU A 37 17.19 5.27 9.35
CA LEU A 37 18.02 4.06 9.45
C LEU A 37 18.92 3.84 8.22
N ILE A 38 18.37 4.05 7.02
CA ILE A 38 19.11 3.85 5.76
C ILE A 38 19.99 5.05 5.42
N GLY A 39 19.82 6.18 6.13
CA GLY A 39 20.54 7.43 5.86
C GLY A 39 19.94 8.23 4.69
N GLY A 40 18.66 8.02 4.42
CA GLY A 40 17.89 8.79 3.46
C GLY A 40 17.44 10.16 3.99
N VAL A 41 16.73 10.89 3.13
CA VAL A 41 16.09 12.15 3.48
C VAL A 41 14.78 11.87 4.24
N PHE A 42 14.42 12.72 5.20
CA PHE A 42 13.22 12.53 6.01
C PHE A 42 12.30 13.76 6.10
N GLY A 43 10.99 13.51 6.22
CA GLY A 43 9.96 14.51 6.47
C GLY A 43 9.93 15.63 5.43
N PRO A 44 9.96 16.91 5.83
CA PRO A 44 9.84 18.05 4.90
C PRO A 44 11.08 18.27 4.03
N HIS A 45 12.17 17.53 4.25
CA HIS A 45 13.38 17.65 3.45
C HIS A 45 13.29 16.88 2.12
N LEU A 46 12.30 16.00 1.95
CA LEU A 46 12.08 15.27 0.71
C LEU A 46 11.63 16.22 -0.40
N ASN A 47 12.28 16.12 -1.56
CA ASN A 47 11.88 16.85 -2.75
C ASN A 47 10.45 16.45 -3.14
N ARG A 48 9.58 17.46 -3.31
CA ARG A 48 8.18 17.24 -3.69
C ARG A 48 8.10 16.75 -5.13
N MET A 49 7.14 15.87 -5.41
CA MET A 49 7.06 15.16 -6.70
C MET A 49 6.93 16.05 -7.94
N TYR A 50 6.27 17.21 -7.82
CA TYR A 50 5.94 18.08 -8.94
C TYR A 50 6.46 19.52 -8.78
N GLU A 51 7.35 19.76 -7.81
CA GLU A 51 7.87 21.12 -7.55
C GLU A 51 9.21 21.36 -8.26
N ASP A 52 10.12 20.39 -8.19
CA ASP A 52 11.39 20.40 -8.90
C ASP A 52 11.54 19.08 -9.67
N LEU A 53 11.43 19.18 -10.99
CA LEU A 53 11.51 18.04 -11.91
C LEU A 53 12.94 17.78 -12.39
N ASP A 54 13.88 18.69 -12.11
CA ASP A 54 15.28 18.59 -12.51
C ASP A 54 16.15 17.94 -11.42
N SER A 55 15.61 17.77 -10.20
CA SER A 55 16.29 17.09 -9.09
C SER A 55 15.81 15.66 -8.85
N TYR A 56 16.73 14.85 -8.31
CA TYR A 56 16.37 13.52 -7.82
C TYR A 56 15.48 13.62 -6.58
N ARG A 57 14.60 12.62 -6.42
CA ARG A 57 13.62 12.58 -5.33
C ARG A 57 14.20 12.14 -3.99
N ASP A 58 15.39 11.54 -3.99
CA ASP A 58 16.11 11.02 -2.82
C ASP A 58 15.26 10.13 -1.89
N LEU A 59 14.34 9.35 -2.48
CA LEU A 59 13.52 8.38 -1.77
C LEU A 59 14.37 7.18 -1.34
N SER A 60 14.14 6.72 -0.11
CA SER A 60 14.76 5.51 0.43
C SER A 60 13.71 4.43 0.66
N ASN A 61 14.10 3.18 0.40
CA ASN A 61 13.22 2.01 0.54
C ASN A 61 13.82 1.04 1.54
N PHE A 62 13.00 0.54 2.46
CA PHE A 62 13.37 -0.50 3.41
C PHE A 62 12.71 -1.81 3.02
N ILE A 63 13.50 -2.88 2.91
CA ILE A 63 13.02 -4.23 2.60
C ILE A 63 13.50 -5.17 3.71
N LEU A 64 12.55 -5.83 4.38
CA LEU A 64 12.82 -6.86 5.38
C LEU A 64 12.36 -8.21 4.82
N VAL A 65 13.30 -9.15 4.72
CA VAL A 65 13.01 -10.54 4.36
C VAL A 65 13.28 -11.42 5.57
N ILE A 66 12.28 -12.20 5.97
CA ILE A 66 12.38 -13.16 7.07
C ILE A 66 12.21 -14.55 6.46
N ASP A 67 13.22 -15.40 6.62
CA ASP A 67 13.14 -16.80 6.22
C ASP A 67 12.42 -17.61 7.30
N PRO A 68 11.20 -18.15 7.04
CA PRO A 68 10.48 -18.97 8.01
C PRO A 68 11.24 -20.23 8.42
N ALA A 69 12.10 -20.79 7.55
CA ALA A 69 12.85 -22.02 7.83
C ALA A 69 13.82 -21.88 9.01
N VAL A 70 14.24 -20.64 9.32
CA VAL A 70 15.08 -20.34 10.50
C VAL A 70 14.33 -20.59 11.81
N TYR A 71 13.00 -20.39 11.82
CA TYR A 71 12.17 -20.49 13.02
C TYR A 71 11.31 -21.76 13.05
N ASP A 72 11.07 -22.37 11.89
CA ASP A 72 10.34 -23.62 11.74
C ASP A 72 11.10 -24.62 10.85
N PRO A 73 12.23 -25.17 11.34
CA PRO A 73 13.08 -26.05 10.54
C PRO A 73 12.41 -27.38 10.14
N SER A 74 11.42 -27.81 10.93
CA SER A 74 10.60 -29.00 10.64
C SER A 74 9.55 -28.77 9.56
N GLY A 75 9.34 -27.51 9.14
CA GLY A 75 8.24 -27.13 8.26
C GLY A 75 6.89 -27.06 8.98
N GLY A 76 5.89 -26.59 8.25
CA GLY A 76 4.53 -26.40 8.75
C GLY A 76 4.09 -24.93 8.80
N PHE A 77 4.98 -23.98 8.56
CA PHE A 77 4.62 -22.55 8.42
C PHE A 77 3.51 -22.37 7.38
N LEU A 78 3.70 -22.94 6.18
CA LEU A 78 2.71 -22.86 5.10
C LEU A 78 1.39 -23.54 5.48
N ASP A 79 1.41 -24.69 6.15
CA ASP A 79 0.20 -25.38 6.60
C ASP A 79 -0.58 -24.53 7.63
N ARG A 80 0.12 -23.88 8.55
CA ARG A 80 -0.50 -22.96 9.52
C ARG A 80 -1.05 -21.71 8.85
N THR A 81 -0.34 -21.16 7.85
CA THR A 81 -0.83 -20.05 7.03
C THR A 81 -2.09 -20.45 6.27
N GLN A 82 -2.09 -21.62 5.63
CA GLN A 82 -3.25 -22.15 4.90
C GLN A 82 -4.44 -22.34 5.83
N ARG A 83 -4.23 -22.93 7.01
CA ARG A 83 -5.27 -23.09 8.02
C ARG A 83 -5.84 -21.73 8.48
N MET A 84 -5.00 -20.73 8.70
CA MET A 84 -5.46 -19.38 9.06
C MET A 84 -6.34 -18.79 7.95
N ILE A 85 -5.97 -18.97 6.67
CA ILE A 85 -6.77 -18.52 5.52
C ILE A 85 -8.15 -19.20 5.53
N GLU A 86 -8.18 -20.51 5.72
CA GLU A 86 -9.43 -21.29 5.81
C GLU A 86 -10.32 -20.83 6.97
N GLU A 87 -9.72 -20.59 8.14
CA GLU A 87 -10.43 -20.08 9.32
C GLU A 87 -11.03 -18.70 9.05
N VAL A 88 -10.31 -17.80 8.36
CA VAL A 88 -10.83 -16.49 7.95
C VAL A 88 -12.01 -16.63 6.98
N HIS A 89 -11.92 -17.54 5.99
CA HIS A 89 -13.00 -17.77 5.03
C HIS A 89 -14.24 -18.40 5.66
N ALA A 90 -14.08 -19.16 6.74
CA ALA A 90 -15.18 -19.77 7.47
C ALA A 90 -15.98 -18.77 8.32
N ILE A 91 -15.47 -17.55 8.53
CA ILE A 91 -16.17 -16.51 9.30
C ILE A 91 -17.45 -16.11 8.57
N PRO A 92 -18.63 -16.15 9.22
CA PRO A 92 -19.87 -15.65 8.65
C PRO A 92 -19.73 -14.16 8.28
N PRO A 93 -20.04 -13.76 7.04
CA PRO A 93 -19.89 -12.37 6.63
C PRO A 93 -20.90 -11.47 7.36
N ALA A 94 -20.50 -10.22 7.58
CA ALA A 94 -21.42 -9.19 8.07
C ALA A 94 -22.53 -8.90 7.04
N SER A 95 -23.65 -8.33 7.49
CA SER A 95 -24.75 -7.94 6.61
C SER A 95 -24.26 -7.06 5.46
N GLY A 96 -24.67 -7.39 4.22
CA GLY A 96 -24.24 -6.70 3.01
C GLY A 96 -22.97 -7.26 2.36
N PHE A 97 -22.26 -8.20 3.01
CA PHE A 97 -21.07 -8.84 2.46
C PHE A 97 -21.31 -10.30 2.08
N LYS A 98 -20.66 -10.77 1.01
CA LYS A 98 -20.80 -12.16 0.52
C LYS A 98 -19.84 -13.15 1.18
N ARG A 99 -18.67 -12.69 1.59
CA ARG A 99 -17.60 -13.50 2.22
C ARG A 99 -16.61 -12.60 2.93
N VAL A 100 -15.90 -13.16 3.91
CA VAL A 100 -14.69 -12.57 4.50
C VAL A 100 -13.49 -12.98 3.64
N MET A 101 -12.53 -12.07 3.47
CA MET A 101 -11.36 -12.25 2.60
C MET A 101 -10.08 -11.94 3.37
N VAL A 102 -8.99 -12.63 3.02
CA VAL A 102 -7.66 -12.25 3.49
C VAL A 102 -7.09 -11.12 2.61
N PRO A 103 -6.19 -10.27 3.14
CA PRO A 103 -5.53 -9.25 2.33
C PRO A 103 -4.85 -9.84 1.08
N GLY A 104 -5.02 -9.20 -0.08
CA GLY A 104 -4.45 -9.65 -1.35
C GLY A 104 -5.41 -10.45 -2.25
N GLU A 105 -6.53 -10.96 -1.72
CA GLU A 105 -7.48 -11.74 -2.53
C GLU A 105 -8.25 -10.91 -3.55
N ILE A 106 -8.60 -9.67 -3.20
CA ILE A 106 -9.29 -8.77 -4.11
C ILE A 106 -8.38 -8.49 -5.30
N GLU A 107 -7.12 -8.17 -5.01
CA GLU A 107 -6.08 -7.87 -5.99
C GLU A 107 -5.77 -9.08 -6.87
N THR A 108 -5.66 -10.29 -6.29
CA THR A 108 -5.42 -11.54 -7.04
C THR A 108 -6.54 -11.80 -8.05
N ARG A 109 -7.80 -11.61 -7.64
CA ARG A 109 -8.97 -11.79 -8.53
C ARG A 109 -9.00 -10.77 -9.66
N ILE A 110 -8.71 -9.50 -9.34
CA ILE A 110 -8.64 -8.43 -10.34
C ILE A 110 -7.52 -8.73 -11.33
N MET A 111 -6.36 -9.17 -10.86
CA MET A 111 -5.24 -9.57 -11.71
C MET A 111 -5.62 -10.72 -12.65
N GLU A 112 -6.23 -11.80 -12.13
CA GLU A 112 -6.71 -12.93 -12.94
C GLU A 112 -7.75 -12.50 -13.97
N GLN A 113 -8.65 -11.59 -13.60
CA GLN A 113 -9.63 -11.02 -14.52
C GLN A 113 -8.93 -10.27 -15.65
N TYR A 114 -8.03 -9.34 -15.32
CA TYR A 114 -7.34 -8.48 -16.30
C TYR A 114 -6.36 -9.26 -17.18
N GLN A 115 -5.81 -10.37 -16.71
CA GLN A 115 -5.03 -11.29 -17.55
C GLN A 115 -5.87 -11.93 -18.66
N ARG A 116 -7.17 -12.14 -18.43
CA ARG A 116 -8.08 -12.74 -19.43
C ARG A 116 -8.78 -11.70 -20.29
N GLU A 117 -9.18 -10.57 -19.68
CA GLU A 117 -10.07 -9.58 -20.28
C GLU A 117 -9.33 -8.31 -20.75
N GLY A 118 -8.05 -8.17 -20.37
CA GLY A 118 -7.26 -6.95 -20.58
C GLY A 118 -7.31 -5.99 -19.38
N ILE A 119 -6.29 -5.14 -19.27
CA ILE A 119 -6.19 -4.13 -18.21
C ILE A 119 -6.98 -2.88 -18.63
N PRO A 120 -7.98 -2.43 -17.85
CA PRO A 120 -8.67 -1.19 -18.14
C PRO A 120 -7.74 0.01 -17.90
N VAL A 121 -7.60 0.86 -18.91
CA VAL A 121 -6.80 2.08 -18.85
C VAL A 121 -7.71 3.27 -19.16
N PRO A 122 -7.70 4.36 -18.36
CA PRO A 122 -8.45 5.57 -18.68
C PRO A 122 -8.10 6.09 -20.08
N ALA A 123 -9.12 6.51 -20.84
CA ALA A 123 -8.93 6.94 -22.23
C ALA A 123 -7.86 8.03 -22.38
N ALA A 124 -7.81 9.00 -21.47
CA ALA A 124 -6.80 10.05 -21.48
C ALA A 124 -5.36 9.51 -21.36
N VAL A 125 -5.14 8.54 -20.47
CA VAL A 125 -3.82 7.89 -20.30
C VAL A 125 -3.47 7.08 -21.55
N TYR A 126 -4.43 6.33 -22.10
CA TYR A 126 -4.22 5.57 -23.32
C TYR A 126 -3.85 6.47 -24.51
N GLN A 127 -4.57 7.58 -24.70
CA GLN A 127 -4.26 8.55 -25.76
C GLN A 127 -2.89 9.19 -25.56
N TYR A 128 -2.52 9.56 -24.33
CA TYR A 128 -1.18 10.07 -24.01
C TYR A 128 -0.09 9.07 -24.39
N LEU A 129 -0.26 7.78 -24.07
CA LEU A 129 0.71 6.73 -24.41
C LEU A 129 0.82 6.48 -25.93
N LEU A 130 -0.26 6.68 -26.68
CA LEU A 130 -0.26 6.56 -28.15
C LEU A 130 0.41 7.73 -28.86
N GLN A 131 0.41 8.91 -28.21
CA GLN A 131 1.02 10.14 -28.74
C GLN A 131 2.55 10.15 -28.65
N GLY A 132 3.18 9.02 -28.30
CA GLY A 132 4.60 8.91 -28.00
C GLY A 132 5.49 9.78 -28.90
N ASP A 133 6.53 10.37 -28.29
CA ASP A 133 7.61 11.03 -29.02
C ASP A 133 8.17 10.14 -30.15
#